data_AF-A0A3S5CV12-F1
#
_entry.id   AF-A0A3S5CV12-F1
#
_cell.length_a   1.000
_cell.length_b   1.000
_cell.length_c   1.000
_cell.angle_alpha   90.00
_cell.angle_beta   90.00
_cell.angle_gamma   90.00
#
_symmetry.space_group_name_H-M   'P 1'
#
loop_
_entity.id
_entity.type
_entity.pdbx_description
1 polymer ?
#
loop_
_entity_poly.entity_id
_entity_poly.type
_entity_poly.pdbx_seq_one_letter_code
_entity_poly.pdbx_strand_id
1 'polypeptide(L)'
;MDNLLNKYFRRITEILPENFQAFDTFRVLILFFGVNGLDIMDALETVDKQVLIDWVYSNQIISSSQSDDRCGFRGSNCISGADSLTHTILPYDGSHSTAVYTSLCCLLALGDDLSRLNRPGIIRSLAALQIRYTASSSTPGRIGIEESDKLNAESVYSGCFRAGNFCGELDARFVFSSIASLYILDALKEIDTNSTIAFITRCLKIF
;
A
#
# COMPACT_ATOMS: atom_id res chain seq x y z
N MET A 1 35.01 2.17 11.87
CA MET A 1 34.61 0.76 11.78
C MET A 1 33.24 0.76 11.14
N ASP A 2 33.13 0.44 9.86
CA ASP A 2 31.82 0.43 9.22
C ASP A 2 30.94 -0.64 9.88
N ASN A 3 29.82 -0.20 10.44
CA ASN A 3 28.85 -1.07 11.09
C ASN A 3 28.37 -2.14 10.09
N LEU A 4 28.47 -3.42 10.46
CA LEU A 4 28.00 -4.55 9.62
C LEU A 4 26.54 -4.37 9.21
N LEU A 5 25.73 -3.75 10.08
CA LEU A 5 24.33 -3.48 9.84
C LEU A 5 24.13 -2.38 8.76
N ASN A 6 24.96 -1.34 8.74
CA ASN A 6 24.94 -0.32 7.67
C ASN A 6 25.25 -0.98 6.31
N LYS A 7 26.25 -1.87 6.27
CA LYS A 7 26.59 -2.61 5.04
C LYS A 7 25.43 -3.50 4.58
N TYR A 8 24.75 -4.16 5.52
CA TYR A 8 23.58 -4.99 5.24
C TYR A 8 22.43 -4.19 4.62
N PHE A 9 22.01 -3.09 5.26
CA PHE A 9 20.91 -2.29 4.74
C PHE A 9 21.26 -1.55 3.45
N ARG A 10 22.49 -1.04 3.32
CA ARG A 10 22.98 -0.47 2.05
C ARG A 10 22.94 -1.49 0.91
N ARG A 11 23.25 -2.76 1.18
CA ARG A 11 23.16 -3.82 0.17
C ARG A 11 21.70 -4.06 -0.26
N ILE A 12 20.76 -4.00 0.68
CA ILE A 12 19.32 -4.16 0.42
C ILE A 12 18.79 -3.06 -0.51
N THR A 13 19.29 -1.82 -0.36
CA THR A 13 18.88 -0.69 -1.22
C THR A 13 19.48 -0.74 -2.64
N GLU A 14 20.45 -1.62 -2.89
CA GLU A 14 21.15 -1.75 -4.18
C GLU A 14 20.70 -3.01 -4.93
N ILE A 15 21.40 -4.13 -4.71
CA ILE A 15 21.22 -5.38 -5.46
C ILE A 15 20.87 -6.48 -4.47
N LEU A 16 19.69 -7.05 -4.67
CA LEU A 16 19.24 -8.20 -3.90
C LEU A 16 19.90 -9.50 -4.37
N PRO A 17 20.22 -10.42 -3.45
CA PRO A 17 20.68 -11.76 -3.82
C PRO A 17 19.63 -12.58 -4.58
N GLU A 18 20.06 -13.60 -5.34
CA GLU A 18 19.19 -14.45 -6.16
C GLU A 18 18.06 -15.14 -5.36
N ASN A 19 18.34 -15.57 -4.13
CA ASN A 19 17.35 -16.22 -3.28
C ASN A 19 16.20 -15.28 -2.84
N PHE A 20 16.25 -13.98 -3.18
CA PHE A 20 15.15 -13.04 -2.99
C PHE A 20 14.17 -12.97 -4.17
N GLN A 21 14.38 -13.76 -5.23
CA GLN A 21 13.49 -13.78 -6.40
C GLN A 21 12.01 -14.05 -6.02
N ALA A 22 11.75 -14.85 -4.99
CA ALA A 22 10.38 -15.09 -4.51
C ALA A 22 9.67 -13.82 -3.98
N PHE A 23 10.43 -12.78 -3.65
CA PHE A 23 9.92 -11.50 -3.13
C PHE A 23 9.89 -10.40 -4.20
N ASP A 24 9.93 -10.77 -5.49
CA ASP A 24 9.97 -9.79 -6.57
C ASP A 24 8.77 -8.85 -6.58
N THR A 25 7.60 -9.33 -6.15
CA THR A 25 6.36 -8.53 -6.00
C THR A 25 6.34 -7.64 -4.75
N PHE A 26 7.32 -7.78 -3.84
CA PHE A 26 7.42 -7.08 -2.56
C PHE A 26 8.69 -6.22 -2.45
N ARG A 27 9.35 -5.88 -3.56
CA ARG A 27 10.60 -5.09 -3.55
C ARG A 27 10.47 -3.75 -2.81
N VAL A 28 9.33 -3.06 -2.91
CA VAL A 28 9.08 -1.81 -2.18
C VAL A 28 9.08 -2.03 -0.67
N LEU A 29 8.54 -3.16 -0.18
CA LEU A 29 8.57 -3.52 1.23
C LEU A 29 10.00 -3.83 1.70
N ILE A 30 10.79 -4.52 0.87
CA ILE A 30 12.20 -4.77 1.15
C ILE A 30 12.98 -3.46 1.21
N LEU A 31 12.74 -2.55 0.27
CA LEU A 31 13.35 -1.23 0.27
C LEU A 31 12.97 -0.45 1.53
N PHE A 32 11.71 -0.54 2.00
CA PHE A 32 11.26 0.08 3.24
C PHE A 32 12.11 -0.34 4.44
N PHE A 33 12.40 -1.64 4.60
CA PHE A 33 13.28 -2.08 5.68
C PHE A 33 14.73 -1.59 5.50
N GLY A 34 15.22 -1.52 4.25
CA GLY A 34 16.54 -0.97 3.94
C GLY A 34 16.68 0.51 4.29
N VAL A 35 15.77 1.34 3.77
CA VAL A 35 15.77 2.80 3.95
C VAL A 35 15.53 3.17 5.41
N ASN A 36 14.50 2.63 6.05
CA ASN A 36 14.21 2.97 7.45
C ASN A 36 15.27 2.40 8.40
N GLY A 37 15.89 1.26 8.05
CA GLY A 37 17.04 0.74 8.77
C GLY A 37 18.22 1.70 8.74
N LEU A 38 18.56 2.25 7.57
CA LEU A 38 19.61 3.27 7.44
C LEU A 38 19.25 4.58 8.13
N ASP A 39 17.98 4.98 8.08
CA ASP A 39 17.48 6.20 8.75
C ASP A 39 17.63 6.13 10.27
N ILE A 40 17.21 5.00 10.88
CA ILE A 40 17.37 4.76 12.32
C ILE A 40 18.84 4.81 12.77
N MET A 41 19.77 4.46 11.87
CA MET A 41 21.21 4.47 12.13
C MET A 41 21.91 5.77 11.71
N ASP A 42 21.16 6.76 11.25
CA ASP A 42 21.67 8.04 10.73
C ASP A 42 22.74 7.83 9.64
N ALA A 43 22.43 6.95 8.67
CA ALA A 43 23.35 6.49 7.63
C ALA A 43 22.79 6.61 6.19
N LEU A 44 21.73 7.41 5.99
CA LEU A 44 21.08 7.60 4.69
C LEU A 44 21.94 8.36 3.67
N GLU A 45 22.99 9.05 4.11
CA GLU A 45 23.99 9.69 3.25
C GLU A 45 24.85 8.69 2.48
N THR A 46 24.83 7.41 2.88
CA THR A 46 25.60 6.34 2.23
C THR A 46 24.96 5.79 0.93
N VAL A 47 23.76 6.25 0.60
CA VAL A 47 22.98 5.85 -0.57
C VAL A 47 22.61 7.06 -1.43
N ASP A 48 22.38 6.82 -2.72
CA ASP A 48 21.83 7.84 -3.62
C ASP A 48 20.32 7.96 -3.39
N LYS A 49 19.92 8.96 -2.58
CA LYS A 49 18.51 9.18 -2.23
C LYS A 49 17.65 9.46 -3.45
N GLN A 50 18.17 10.17 -4.45
CA GLN A 50 17.38 10.56 -5.63
C GLN A 50 17.05 9.34 -6.49
N VAL A 51 18.00 8.43 -6.69
CA VAL A 51 17.77 7.17 -7.40
C VAL A 51 16.70 6.32 -6.69
N LEU A 52 16.74 6.27 -5.35
CA LEU A 52 15.73 5.53 -4.58
C LEU A 52 14.36 6.19 -4.66
N ILE A 53 14.28 7.52 -4.56
CA ILE A 53 13.03 8.29 -4.72
C ILE A 53 12.42 8.03 -6.10
N ASP A 54 13.22 8.13 -7.16
CA ASP A 54 12.76 7.91 -8.54
C ASP A 54 12.28 6.47 -8.75
N TRP A 55 12.99 5.50 -8.17
CA TRP A 55 12.56 4.11 -8.20
C TRP A 55 11.24 3.90 -7.46
N VAL A 56 11.03 4.49 -6.27
CA VAL A 56 9.75 4.42 -5.56
C VAL A 56 8.63 5.00 -6.43
N TYR A 57 8.83 6.18 -7.03
CA TYR A 57 7.83 6.79 -7.92
C TYR A 57 7.57 5.98 -9.20
N SER A 58 8.53 5.20 -9.70
CA SER A 58 8.29 4.28 -10.83
C SER A 58 7.27 3.18 -10.50
N ASN A 59 7.02 2.92 -9.22
CA ASN A 59 6.01 1.99 -8.74
C ASN A 59 4.64 2.66 -8.54
N GLN A 60 4.49 3.95 -8.80
CA GLN A 60 3.20 4.62 -8.67
C GLN A 60 2.29 4.30 -9.87
N ILE A 61 1.07 3.86 -9.59
CA ILE A 61 -0.01 3.68 -10.57
C ILE A 61 -0.78 4.99 -10.66
N ILE A 62 -0.73 5.60 -11.84
CA ILE A 62 -1.43 6.84 -12.17
C ILE A 62 -2.48 6.53 -13.23
N SER A 63 -3.76 6.67 -12.88
CA SER A 63 -4.85 6.61 -13.85
C SER A 63 -5.20 8.00 -14.36
N SER A 64 -5.47 8.11 -15.66
CA SER A 64 -6.04 9.32 -16.26
C SER A 64 -7.54 9.49 -15.95
N SER A 65 -8.21 8.42 -15.51
CA SER A 65 -9.63 8.46 -15.14
C SER A 65 -9.83 8.80 -13.66
N GLN A 66 -10.72 9.77 -13.40
CA GLN A 66 -11.12 10.13 -12.04
C GLN A 66 -11.98 9.07 -11.35
N SER A 67 -12.51 8.09 -12.10
CA SER A 67 -13.31 7.00 -11.54
C SER A 67 -12.48 5.77 -11.17
N ASP A 68 -11.17 5.77 -11.45
CA ASP A 68 -10.32 4.62 -11.21
C ASP A 68 -9.90 4.54 -9.73
N ASP A 69 -10.15 3.38 -9.12
CA ASP A 69 -9.87 3.04 -7.73
C ASP A 69 -8.60 2.17 -7.59
N ARG A 70 -7.79 2.05 -8.64
CA ARG A 70 -6.54 1.28 -8.67
C ARG A 70 -5.28 2.11 -8.49
N CYS A 71 -5.42 3.44 -8.36
CA CYS A 71 -4.30 4.36 -8.15
C CYS A 71 -3.58 4.06 -6.82
N GLY A 72 -2.27 4.26 -6.76
CA GLY A 72 -1.49 3.93 -5.56
C GLY A 72 -0.09 3.47 -5.90
N PHE A 73 0.46 2.59 -5.07
CA PHE A 73 1.75 1.95 -5.35
C PHE A 73 1.57 0.45 -5.51
N ARG A 74 2.31 -0.11 -6.46
CA ARG A 74 2.54 -1.56 -6.57
C ARG A 74 3.79 -1.94 -5.77
N GLY A 75 3.91 -3.20 -5.37
CA GLY A 75 5.08 -3.67 -4.62
C GLY A 75 6.35 -3.83 -5.47
N SER A 76 6.22 -3.82 -6.80
CA SER A 76 7.31 -3.79 -7.78
C SER A 76 6.77 -3.48 -9.17
N ASN A 77 7.62 -2.97 -10.06
CA ASN A 77 7.28 -2.68 -11.46
C ASN A 77 7.33 -3.90 -12.38
N CYS A 78 7.53 -5.12 -11.84
CA CYS A 78 7.52 -6.37 -12.60
C CYS A 78 6.18 -6.69 -13.28
N ILE A 79 5.07 -6.13 -12.79
CA ILE A 79 3.72 -6.26 -13.37
C ILE A 79 3.40 -5.11 -14.34
N SER A 80 4.19 -4.03 -14.33
CA SER A 80 3.93 -2.87 -15.18
C SER A 80 4.06 -3.23 -16.65
N GLY A 81 3.13 -2.75 -17.49
CA GLY A 81 3.29 -2.83 -18.94
C GLY A 81 4.56 -2.10 -19.39
N ALA A 82 5.19 -2.59 -20.45
CA ALA A 82 6.43 -2.03 -21.00
C ALA A 82 6.30 -0.54 -21.42
N ASP A 83 5.07 -0.06 -21.62
CA ASP A 83 4.78 1.25 -22.19
C ASP A 83 4.19 2.21 -21.14
N SER A 84 5.05 2.67 -20.23
CA SER A 84 4.72 3.64 -19.17
C SER A 84 4.18 4.98 -19.71
N LEU A 85 4.35 5.23 -21.02
CA LEU A 85 3.92 6.45 -21.71
C LEU A 85 2.43 6.50 -22.04
N THR A 86 1.76 5.34 -22.12
CA THR A 86 0.36 5.30 -22.55
C THR A 86 -0.64 5.52 -21.42
N HIS A 87 -0.17 5.58 -20.15
CA HIS A 87 -1.02 5.57 -18.95
C HIS A 87 -2.09 4.47 -18.95
N THR A 88 -1.91 3.41 -19.74
CA THR A 88 -2.87 2.31 -19.84
C THR A 88 -2.61 1.34 -18.70
N ILE A 89 -3.44 1.41 -17.67
CA ILE A 89 -3.38 0.48 -16.54
C ILE A 89 -3.83 -0.89 -17.04
N LEU A 90 -2.95 -1.89 -16.93
CA LEU A 90 -3.28 -3.27 -17.29
C LEU A 90 -4.47 -3.77 -16.48
N PRO A 91 -5.27 -4.73 -16.99
CA PRO A 91 -6.48 -5.20 -16.31
C PRO A 91 -6.27 -5.63 -14.85
N TYR A 92 -5.09 -6.17 -14.54
CA TYR A 92 -4.71 -6.67 -13.20
C TYR A 92 -3.63 -5.83 -12.51
N ASP A 93 -3.27 -4.66 -13.06
CA ASP A 93 -2.38 -3.71 -12.37
C ASP A 93 -3.23 -2.89 -11.40
N GLY A 94 -2.94 -3.03 -10.11
CA GLY A 94 -3.70 -2.42 -9.04
C GLY A 94 -2.85 -2.16 -7.82
N SER A 95 -3.17 -1.08 -7.11
CA SER A 95 -2.43 -0.71 -5.91
C SER A 95 -2.64 -1.69 -4.77
N HIS A 96 -1.68 -1.69 -3.85
CA HIS A 96 -1.76 -2.44 -2.61
C HIS A 96 -1.54 -1.51 -1.42
N SER A 97 -2.42 -1.55 -0.41
CA SER A 97 -2.39 -0.67 0.77
C SER A 97 -1.04 -0.70 1.48
N THR A 98 -0.47 -1.88 1.69
CA THR A 98 0.88 -2.03 2.27
C THR A 98 1.95 -1.34 1.43
N ALA A 99 1.89 -1.47 0.10
CA ALA A 99 2.87 -0.82 -0.79
C ALA A 99 2.73 0.71 -0.78
N VAL A 100 1.51 1.23 -0.62
CA VAL A 100 1.28 2.68 -0.43
C VAL A 100 1.94 3.14 0.86
N TYR A 101 1.66 2.48 1.98
CA TYR A 101 2.22 2.84 3.29
C TYR A 101 3.75 2.83 3.26
N THR A 102 4.35 1.73 2.79
CA THR A 102 5.81 1.58 2.74
C THR A 102 6.46 2.58 1.80
N SER A 103 5.83 2.88 0.66
CA SER A 103 6.32 3.91 -0.28
C SER A 103 6.32 5.30 0.35
N LEU A 104 5.23 5.67 1.05
CA LEU A 104 5.15 6.95 1.74
C LEU A 104 6.25 7.07 2.81
N CYS A 105 6.45 6.03 3.62
CA CYS A 105 7.52 6.01 4.62
C CYS A 105 8.92 6.13 3.97
N CYS A 106 9.19 5.40 2.88
CA CYS A 106 10.45 5.54 2.14
C CYS A 106 10.68 6.97 1.66
N LEU A 107 9.69 7.58 1.00
CA LEU A 107 9.80 8.93 0.46
C LEU A 107 10.06 9.96 1.57
N LEU A 108 9.32 9.87 2.67
CA LEU A 108 9.51 10.76 3.83
C LEU A 108 10.88 10.58 4.47
N ALA A 109 11.34 9.35 4.70
CA ALA A 109 12.67 9.07 5.26
C ALA A 109 13.80 9.59 4.35
N LEU A 110 13.62 9.49 3.03
CA LEU A 110 14.58 10.02 2.05
C LEU A 110 14.55 11.55 1.93
N GLY A 111 13.61 12.23 2.56
CA GLY A 111 13.47 13.69 2.56
C GLY A 111 12.69 14.25 1.36
N ASP A 112 11.87 13.44 0.69
CA ASP A 112 11.01 13.88 -0.41
C ASP A 112 9.84 14.74 0.10
N ASP A 113 9.40 15.71 -0.71
CA ASP A 113 8.30 16.63 -0.37
C ASP A 113 6.90 16.10 -0.74
N LEU A 114 6.83 14.92 -1.36
CA LEU A 114 5.61 14.26 -1.82
C LEU A 114 4.84 15.04 -2.90
N SER A 115 5.47 16.00 -3.57
CA SER A 115 4.83 16.84 -4.61
C SER A 115 4.44 16.06 -5.87
N ARG A 116 5.12 14.95 -6.15
CA ARG A 116 4.87 14.06 -7.31
C ARG A 116 3.79 13.00 -7.05
N LEU A 117 3.24 12.94 -5.84
CA LEU A 117 2.17 12.00 -5.53
C LEU A 117 0.87 12.37 -6.25
N ASN A 118 0.23 11.38 -6.85
CA ASN A 118 -1.18 11.43 -7.23
C ASN A 118 -2.07 11.30 -5.97
N ARG A 119 -2.01 12.29 -5.09
CA ARG A 119 -2.73 12.29 -3.80
C ARG A 119 -4.23 11.99 -3.96
N PRO A 120 -4.98 12.63 -4.88
CA PRO A 120 -6.41 12.36 -5.03
C PRO A 120 -6.69 10.91 -5.44
N GLY A 121 -5.89 10.36 -6.35
CA GLY A 121 -6.01 8.97 -6.78
C GLY A 121 -5.75 7.99 -5.63
N ILE A 122 -4.65 8.18 -4.90
CA ILE A 122 -4.26 7.33 -3.76
C ILE A 122 -5.37 7.33 -2.69
N ILE A 123 -5.85 8.51 -2.31
CA ILE A 123 -6.87 8.67 -1.28
C ILE A 123 -8.16 7.97 -1.69
N ARG A 124 -8.64 8.17 -2.92
CA ARG A 124 -9.83 7.47 -3.43
C ARG A 124 -9.65 5.97 -3.39
N SER A 125 -8.53 5.45 -3.90
CA SER A 125 -8.28 4.01 -3.92
C SER A 125 -8.27 3.43 -2.51
N LEU A 126 -7.57 4.05 -1.56
CA LEU A 126 -7.55 3.62 -0.16
C LEU A 126 -8.95 3.66 0.47
N ALA A 127 -9.74 4.70 0.19
CA ALA A 127 -11.12 4.79 0.67
C ALA A 127 -12.01 3.69 0.07
N ALA A 128 -11.81 3.34 -1.21
CA ALA A 128 -12.54 2.25 -1.88
C ALA A 128 -12.17 0.85 -1.35
N LEU A 129 -11.00 0.70 -0.72
CA LEU A 129 -10.62 -0.56 -0.05
C LEU A 129 -11.37 -0.79 1.26
N GLN A 130 -12.00 0.24 1.84
CA GLN A 130 -12.79 0.09 3.07
C GLN A 130 -14.08 -0.70 2.79
N ILE A 131 -14.31 -1.76 3.57
CA ILE A 131 -15.55 -2.53 3.51
C ILE A 131 -16.65 -1.74 4.21
N ARG A 132 -17.61 -1.24 3.42
CA ARG A 132 -18.80 -0.57 3.92
C ARG A 132 -19.98 -1.53 3.87
N TYR A 133 -20.56 -1.80 5.04
CA TYR A 133 -21.84 -2.49 5.10
C TYR A 133 -22.94 -1.43 4.95
N THR A 134 -23.79 -1.57 3.94
CA THR A 134 -25.01 -0.77 3.87
C THR A 134 -26.20 -1.72 3.86
N ALA A 135 -27.22 -1.44 4.67
CA ALA A 135 -28.42 -2.28 4.75
C ALA A 135 -29.18 -2.40 3.41
N SER A 136 -28.81 -1.58 2.40
CA SER A 136 -29.39 -1.54 1.06
C SER A 136 -28.44 -1.98 -0.07
N SER A 137 -27.22 -2.48 0.21
CA SER A 137 -26.25 -2.77 -0.85
C SER A 137 -26.40 -4.16 -1.43
N SER A 138 -26.94 -4.22 -2.65
CA SER A 138 -26.46 -5.12 -3.70
C SER A 138 -25.10 -4.60 -4.19
N THR A 139 -24.02 -4.83 -3.45
CA THR A 139 -22.66 -4.53 -3.95
C THR A 139 -22.34 -5.55 -5.05
N PRO A 140 -21.88 -5.15 -6.26
CA PRO A 140 -21.45 -6.10 -7.26
C PRO A 140 -20.37 -7.00 -6.68
N GLY A 141 -20.69 -8.30 -6.60
CA GLY A 141 -19.88 -9.29 -5.91
C GLY A 141 -18.45 -9.32 -6.44
N ARG A 142 -17.50 -8.92 -5.59
CA ARG A 142 -16.07 -9.18 -5.80
C ARG A 142 -15.50 -10.25 -4.87
N ILE A 143 -16.36 -10.93 -4.11
CA ILE A 143 -15.98 -12.09 -3.31
C ILE A 143 -16.86 -13.27 -3.71
N GLY A 144 -16.24 -14.39 -4.10
CA GLY A 144 -16.89 -15.66 -4.45
C GLY A 144 -17.44 -16.41 -3.22
N ILE A 145 -18.26 -15.75 -2.41
CA ILE A 145 -18.96 -16.33 -1.25
C ILE A 145 -20.45 -16.46 -1.60
N GLU A 146 -21.15 -17.48 -1.08
CA GLU A 146 -22.61 -17.64 -1.27
C GLU A 146 -23.41 -16.45 -0.67
N GLU A 147 -24.57 -16.11 -1.23
CA GLU A 147 -25.33 -14.88 -0.90
C GLU A 147 -25.77 -14.78 0.56
N SER A 148 -26.07 -15.90 1.23
CA SER A 148 -26.45 -15.92 2.65
C SER A 148 -25.26 -15.68 3.60
N ASP A 149 -24.08 -16.16 3.23
CA ASP A 149 -22.86 -15.98 4.02
C ASP A 149 -22.22 -14.60 3.79
N LYS A 150 -22.45 -14.00 2.61
CA LYS A 150 -22.04 -12.63 2.29
C LYS A 150 -22.67 -11.59 3.22
N LEU A 151 -23.96 -11.71 3.52
CA LEU A 151 -24.68 -10.73 4.35
C LEU A 151 -24.14 -10.73 5.80
N ASN A 152 -23.83 -11.92 6.33
CA ASN A 152 -23.23 -12.08 7.66
C ASN A 152 -21.76 -11.60 7.67
N ALA A 153 -20.97 -11.99 6.66
CA ALA A 153 -19.56 -11.60 6.57
C ALA A 153 -19.37 -10.09 6.39
N GLU A 154 -20.13 -9.41 5.53
CA GLU A 154 -19.99 -7.97 5.31
C GLU A 154 -20.35 -7.16 6.57
N SER A 155 -21.30 -7.62 7.39
CA SER A 155 -21.58 -6.99 8.69
C SER A 155 -20.41 -7.17 9.69
N VAL A 156 -19.77 -8.35 9.66
CA VAL A 156 -18.65 -8.70 10.56
C VAL A 156 -17.34 -8.02 10.13
N TYR A 157 -17.17 -7.74 8.85
CA TYR A 157 -15.98 -7.05 8.32
C TYR A 157 -16.21 -5.57 8.00
N SER A 158 -17.38 -5.02 8.34
CA SER A 158 -17.64 -3.59 8.23
C SER A 158 -16.57 -2.78 8.97
N GLY A 159 -15.95 -1.83 8.27
CA GLY A 159 -14.84 -1.02 8.79
C GLY A 159 -13.44 -1.60 8.59
N CYS A 160 -13.33 -2.84 8.13
CA CYS A 160 -12.06 -3.45 7.70
C CYS A 160 -11.62 -2.90 6.33
N PHE A 161 -10.36 -3.15 5.95
CA PHE A 161 -9.79 -2.77 4.67
C PHE A 161 -9.30 -4.00 3.90
N ARG A 162 -9.53 -4.01 2.59
CA ARG A 162 -8.91 -4.96 1.67
C ARG A 162 -7.45 -4.59 1.44
N ALA A 163 -6.64 -5.57 1.08
CA ALA A 163 -5.24 -5.33 0.76
C ALA A 163 -5.06 -4.54 -0.56
N GLY A 164 -5.91 -4.79 -1.55
CA GLY A 164 -5.90 -4.16 -2.88
C GLY A 164 -7.12 -4.62 -3.69
N ASN A 165 -7.29 -4.12 -4.92
CA ASN A 165 -8.50 -4.38 -5.73
C ASN A 165 -8.71 -5.86 -6.08
N PHE A 166 -7.63 -6.64 -6.11
CA PHE A 166 -7.62 -8.06 -6.53
C PHE A 166 -7.27 -9.02 -5.39
N CYS A 167 -7.16 -8.54 -4.15
CA CYS A 167 -6.81 -9.36 -3.00
C CYS A 167 -8.04 -9.61 -2.11
N GLY A 168 -8.31 -10.88 -1.81
CA GLY A 168 -9.40 -11.32 -0.94
C GLY A 168 -9.03 -11.40 0.54
N GLU A 169 -7.75 -11.23 0.89
CA GLU A 169 -7.28 -11.32 2.27
C GLU A 169 -7.77 -10.12 3.10
N LEU A 170 -8.24 -10.42 4.31
CA LEU A 170 -8.73 -9.45 5.29
C LEU A 170 -7.98 -9.64 6.60
N ASP A 171 -7.21 -8.62 7.00
CA ASP A 171 -6.31 -8.67 8.14
C ASP A 171 -6.13 -7.26 8.73
N ALA A 172 -5.85 -7.18 10.03
CA ALA A 172 -5.55 -5.92 10.71
C ALA A 172 -4.35 -5.16 10.11
N ARG A 173 -3.42 -5.85 9.43
CA ARG A 173 -2.29 -5.25 8.70
C ARG A 173 -2.75 -4.28 7.61
N PHE A 174 -3.85 -4.59 6.90
CA PHE A 174 -4.36 -3.70 5.84
C PHE A 174 -5.15 -2.53 6.42
N VAL A 175 -5.79 -2.74 7.58
CA VAL A 175 -6.39 -1.66 8.37
C VAL A 175 -5.31 -0.67 8.79
N PHE A 176 -4.21 -1.14 9.39
CA PHE A 176 -3.08 -0.29 9.76
C PHE A 176 -2.48 0.43 8.54
N SER A 177 -2.14 -0.31 7.48
CA SER A 177 -1.49 0.28 6.30
C SER A 177 -2.36 1.37 5.66
N SER A 178 -3.67 1.15 5.57
CA SER A 178 -4.60 2.11 4.96
C SER A 178 -4.81 3.35 5.85
N ILE A 179 -5.05 3.16 7.15
CA ILE A 179 -5.24 4.29 8.09
C ILE A 179 -3.97 5.11 8.22
N ALA A 180 -2.81 4.48 8.36
CA ALA A 180 -1.53 5.18 8.48
C ALA A 180 -1.23 5.99 7.22
N SER A 181 -1.48 5.43 6.04
CA SER A 181 -1.35 6.16 4.76
C SER A 181 -2.30 7.35 4.69
N LEU A 182 -3.58 7.16 5.05
CA LEU A 182 -4.57 8.26 5.06
C LEU A 182 -4.23 9.33 6.11
N TYR A 183 -3.64 8.96 7.24
CA TYR A 183 -3.16 9.89 8.25
C TYR A 183 -1.99 10.74 7.74
N ILE A 184 -0.98 10.11 7.11
CA ILE A 184 0.14 10.80 6.46
C ILE A 184 -0.36 11.81 5.40
N LEU A 185 -1.44 11.45 4.70
CA LEU A 185 -2.02 12.26 3.64
C LEU A 185 -3.09 13.27 4.12
N ASP A 186 -3.33 13.38 5.43
CA ASP A 186 -4.38 14.23 6.03
C ASP A 186 -5.79 13.99 5.45
N ALA A 187 -6.14 12.72 5.27
CA ALA A 187 -7.32 12.27 4.52
C ALA A 187 -8.19 11.26 5.29
N LEU A 188 -8.07 11.18 6.61
CA LEU A 188 -8.90 10.26 7.42
C LEU A 188 -10.41 10.53 7.31
N LYS A 189 -10.81 11.75 6.93
CA LYS A 189 -12.22 12.13 6.69
C LYS A 189 -12.88 11.39 5.52
N GLU A 190 -12.09 10.78 4.63
CA GLU A 190 -12.59 10.11 3.42
C GLU A 190 -13.09 8.68 3.69
N ILE A 191 -12.87 8.17 4.91
CA ILE A 191 -13.28 6.84 5.35
C ILE A 191 -14.27 6.92 6.51
N ASP A 192 -15.03 5.84 6.71
CA ASP A 192 -15.88 5.69 7.89
C ASP A 192 -15.03 5.28 9.10
N THR A 193 -14.53 6.27 9.83
CA THR A 193 -13.69 6.04 11.02
C THR A 193 -14.43 5.28 12.11
N ASN A 194 -15.74 5.48 12.28
CA ASN A 194 -16.53 4.85 13.33
C ASN A 194 -16.64 3.34 13.12
N SER A 195 -16.94 2.93 11.89
CA SER A 195 -16.96 1.51 11.53
C SER A 195 -15.58 0.86 11.72
N THR A 196 -14.51 1.55 11.37
CA THR A 196 -13.14 1.05 11.57
C THR A 196 -12.77 0.92 13.06
N ILE A 197 -13.15 1.87 13.91
CA ILE A 197 -12.97 1.75 15.37
C ILE A 197 -13.76 0.56 15.91
N ALA A 198 -15.00 0.37 15.44
CA ALA A 198 -15.82 -0.77 15.84
C ALA A 198 -15.18 -2.11 15.43
N PHE A 199 -14.61 -2.18 14.22
CA PHE A 199 -13.87 -3.35 13.75
C PHE A 199 -12.65 -3.66 14.64
N ILE A 200 -11.79 -2.67 14.89
CA ILE A 200 -10.59 -2.84 15.74
C ILE A 200 -11.00 -3.28 17.15
N THR A 201 -12.04 -2.66 17.71
CA THR A 201 -12.57 -3.00 19.05
C THR A 201 -13.07 -4.45 19.09
N ARG A 202 -13.66 -4.95 18.00
CA ARG A 202 -14.10 -6.34 17.87
C ARG A 202 -12.92 -7.30 17.86
N CYS A 203 -11.85 -6.98 17.14
CA CYS A 203 -10.63 -7.80 17.12
C CYS A 203 -9.99 -7.96 18.50
N LEU A 204 -10.12 -6.96 19.38
CA LEU A 204 -9.58 -7.01 20.75
C LEU A 204 -10.38 -7.95 21.68
N LYS A 205 -11.68 -8.15 21.43
CA LYS A 205 -12.56 -8.96 22.29
C LYS A 205 -12.48 -10.47 22.04
N ILE A 206 -11.66 -10.90 21.09
CA ILE A 206 -11.52 -12.30 20.66
C ILE A 206 -10.40 -13.01 21.45
N PHE A 207 -9.64 -12.27 22.27
CA PHE A 207 -8.65 -12.79 23.23
C PHE A 207 -9.17 -12.68 24.67
#